data_AF-A0A1Y5DKK6-F1
#
_entry.id   AF-A0A1Y5DKK6-F1
#
_cell.length_a   1.000
_cell.length_b   1.000
_cell.length_c   1.000
_cell.angle_alpha   90.00
_cell.angle_beta   90.00
_cell.angle_gamma   90.00
#
_symmetry.space_group_name_H-M   'P 1'
#
loop_
_entity.id
_entity.type
_entity.pdbx_description
1 polymer ?
#
loop_
_entity_poly.entity_id
_entity_poly.type
_entity_poly.pdbx_seq_one_letter_code
_entity_poly.pdbx_strand_id
1 'polypeptide(L)'
;MIRTLPSSKAYSIGFKLYVCAFFLFLFAPLAVTCVLAFNDSNYPALPWNGFSLDWFFADTEERLGIFMDEENLMSIWVSVQTAFFVSISSVIVGTMGAFLFERENFRYKQFLYFLA
;
A
#
# COMPACT_ATOMS: atom_id res chain seq x y z
N MET A 1 1.42 -0.91 -25.89
CA MET A 1 1.36 -2.38 -26.01
C MET A 1 2.58 -2.83 -26.83
N ILE A 2 3.49 -3.57 -26.20
CA ILE A 2 4.74 -4.00 -26.86
C ILE A 2 4.36 -4.99 -27.98
N ARG A 3 4.49 -4.55 -29.24
CA ARG A 3 3.99 -5.25 -30.45
C ARG A 3 4.78 -6.51 -30.83
N THR A 4 5.76 -6.92 -30.03
CA THR A 4 6.73 -7.99 -30.36
C THR A 4 6.55 -9.27 -29.54
N LEU A 5 5.54 -9.36 -28.67
CA LEU A 5 5.31 -10.58 -27.89
C LEU A 5 4.70 -11.70 -28.77
N PRO A 6 5.19 -12.95 -28.67
CA PRO A 6 4.61 -14.09 -29.36
C PRO A 6 3.12 -14.23 -29.00
N SER A 7 2.22 -14.20 -29.97
CA SER A 7 0.76 -14.29 -29.75
C SER A 7 0.21 -15.73 -29.76
N SER A 8 1.08 -16.73 -29.63
CA SER A 8 0.65 -18.13 -29.61
C SER A 8 -0.24 -18.41 -28.39
N LYS A 9 -1.26 -19.27 -28.56
CA LYS A 9 -2.20 -19.61 -27.47
C LYS A 9 -1.47 -20.15 -26.24
N ALA A 10 -0.43 -20.97 -26.46
CA ALA A 10 0.40 -21.52 -25.39
C ALA A 10 1.18 -20.43 -24.62
N TYR A 11 1.81 -19.47 -25.32
CA TYR A 11 2.51 -18.37 -24.66
C TYR A 11 1.56 -17.49 -23.86
N SER A 12 0.38 -17.14 -24.42
CA SER A 12 -0.61 -16.33 -23.72
C SER A 12 -1.13 -17.02 -22.44
N ILE A 13 -1.38 -18.32 -22.49
CA ILE A 13 -1.79 -19.10 -21.32
C ILE A 13 -0.67 -19.15 -20.28
N GLY A 14 0.56 -19.47 -20.69
CA GLY A 14 1.72 -19.50 -19.79
C GLY A 14 1.98 -18.16 -19.13
N PHE A 15 1.93 -17.06 -19.89
CA PHE A 15 2.09 -15.70 -19.36
C PHE A 15 0.98 -15.35 -18.36
N LYS A 16 -0.30 -15.68 -18.65
CA LYS A 16 -1.40 -15.47 -17.71
C LYS A 16 -1.21 -16.27 -16.42
N LEU A 17 -0.85 -17.54 -16.51
CA LEU A 17 -0.58 -18.38 -15.34
C LEU A 17 0.55 -17.80 -14.49
N TYR A 18 1.64 -17.36 -15.13
CA TYR A 18 2.74 -16.70 -14.46
C TYR A 18 2.30 -15.42 -13.73
N VAL A 19 1.57 -14.53 -14.41
CA VAL A 19 1.06 -13.28 -13.81
C VAL A 19 0.11 -13.57 -12.65
N CYS A 20 -0.79 -14.55 -12.79
CA CYS A 20 -1.67 -14.99 -11.70
C CYS A 20 -0.86 -15.53 -10.51
N ALA A 21 0.10 -16.42 -10.74
CA ALA A 21 0.96 -16.96 -9.68
C ALA A 21 1.76 -15.87 -8.98
N PHE A 22 2.29 -14.90 -9.74
CA PHE A 22 3.00 -13.75 -9.20
C PHE A 22 2.12 -12.93 -8.26
N PHE A 23 0.92 -12.55 -8.69
CA PHE A 23 0.00 -11.77 -7.84
C PHE A 23 -0.51 -12.56 -6.65
N LEU A 24 -0.78 -13.86 -6.81
CA LEU A 24 -1.14 -14.74 -5.69
C LEU A 24 -0.04 -14.74 -4.64
N PHE A 25 1.22 -14.91 -5.04
CA PHE A 25 2.35 -14.87 -4.13
C PHE A 25 2.53 -13.48 -3.49
N LEU A 26 2.41 -12.41 -4.28
CA LEU A 26 2.55 -11.03 -3.80
C LEU A 26 1.50 -10.68 -2.75
N PHE A 27 0.24 -11.10 -2.94
CA PHE A 27 -0.87 -10.79 -2.04
C PHE A 27 -1.12 -11.84 -0.96
N ALA A 28 -0.50 -13.02 -1.03
CA ALA A 28 -0.69 -14.09 -0.04
C ALA A 28 -0.44 -13.62 1.41
N PRO A 29 0.63 -12.88 1.74
CA PRO A 29 0.83 -12.39 3.11
C PRO A 29 -0.28 -11.46 3.58
N LEU A 30 -0.78 -10.59 2.70
CA LEU A 30 -1.89 -9.70 3.01
C LEU A 30 -3.17 -10.49 3.29
N ALA A 31 -3.48 -11.48 2.45
CA ALA A 31 -4.62 -12.37 2.66
C ALA A 31 -4.53 -13.13 3.99
N VAL A 32 -3.34 -13.63 4.34
CA VAL A 32 -3.10 -14.29 5.63
C VAL A 32 -3.34 -13.33 6.80
N THR A 33 -2.86 -12.09 6.73
CA THR A 33 -3.14 -11.09 7.77
C THR A 33 -4.63 -10.75 7.87
N CYS A 34 -5.36 -10.67 6.76
CA CYS A 34 -6.81 -10.44 6.77
C CYS A 34 -7.56 -11.61 7.42
N VAL A 35 -7.15 -12.85 7.16
CA VAL A 35 -7.76 -14.04 7.79
C VAL A 35 -7.45 -14.08 9.28
N LEU A 36 -6.20 -13.81 9.67
CA LEU A 36 -5.80 -13.82 11.09
C LEU A 36 -6.42 -12.68 11.91
N ALA A 37 -6.92 -11.61 11.28
CA ALA A 37 -7.69 -10.58 11.97
C ALA A 37 -8.98 -11.12 12.61
N PHE A 38 -9.49 -12.26 12.13
CA PHE A 38 -10.64 -12.96 12.70
C PHE A 38 -10.26 -14.05 13.72
N ASN A 39 -8.97 -14.21 14.03
CA ASN A 39 -8.53 -15.21 15.00
C ASN A 39 -8.80 -14.73 16.43
N ASP A 40 -9.43 -15.58 17.23
CA ASP A 40 -9.65 -15.33 18.67
C ASP A 40 -8.36 -15.52 19.49
N SER A 41 -7.36 -14.69 19.20
CA SER A 41 -6.03 -14.72 19.82
C SER A 41 -5.54 -13.30 20.00
N ASN A 42 -4.84 -13.03 21.12
CA ASN A 42 -4.20 -11.74 21.40
C ASN A 42 -3.03 -11.42 20.47
N TYR A 43 -2.57 -12.42 19.71
CA TYR A 43 -1.53 -12.27 18.69
C TYR A 43 -1.98 -12.90 17.37
N PRO A 44 -1.68 -12.27 16.22
CA PRO A 44 -1.97 -12.82 14.90
C PRO A 44 -0.95 -13.92 14.57
N ALA A 45 -1.07 -15.05 15.26
CA ALA A 45 -0.22 -16.22 15.12
C ALA A 45 -1.08 -17.49 15.01
N LEU A 46 -0.47 -18.53 14.44
CA LEU A 46 -0.99 -19.89 14.52
C LEU A 46 -0.58 -20.50 15.87
N PRO A 47 -1.38 -21.37 16.52
CA PRO A 47 -2.58 -22.06 16.06
C PRO A 47 -3.87 -21.22 16.09
N TRP A 48 -4.83 -21.55 15.21
CA TRP A 48 -6.13 -20.89 15.12
C TRP A 48 -7.00 -21.23 16.35
N ASN A 49 -7.37 -20.23 17.15
CA ASN A 49 -8.08 -20.41 18.42
C ASN A 49 -9.60 -20.27 18.29
N GLY A 50 -10.11 -19.73 17.18
CA GLY A 50 -11.53 -19.53 16.96
C GLY A 50 -11.79 -18.38 16.01
N PHE A 51 -13.04 -18.24 15.55
CA PHE A 51 -13.49 -17.07 14.81
C PHE A 51 -14.02 -16.02 15.79
N SER A 52 -13.46 -14.82 15.76
CA SER A 52 -13.89 -13.68 16.58
C SER A 52 -14.01 -12.40 15.76
N LEU A 53 -14.94 -11.53 16.16
CA LEU A 53 -15.13 -10.18 15.63
C LEU A 53 -14.75 -9.10 16.67
N ASP A 54 -14.16 -9.51 17.79
CA ASP A 54 -13.90 -8.63 18.92
C ASP A 54 -12.90 -7.53 18.55
N TRP A 55 -11.89 -7.84 17.72
CA TRP A 55 -10.93 -6.86 17.20
C TRP A 55 -11.57 -5.72 16.40
N PHE A 56 -12.82 -5.90 15.96
CA PHE A 56 -13.57 -4.88 15.27
C PHE A 56 -14.53 -4.15 16.22
N PHE A 57 -15.35 -4.89 16.98
CA PHE A 57 -16.52 -4.34 17.68
C PHE A 57 -16.50 -4.48 19.21
N ALA A 58 -15.53 -5.17 19.80
CA ALA A 58 -15.53 -5.35 21.26
C ALA A 58 -15.32 -4.01 21.97
N ASP A 59 -16.01 -3.88 23.10
CA ASP A 59 -15.94 -2.72 24.00
C ASP A 59 -15.62 -3.24 25.41
N THR A 60 -14.45 -3.84 25.57
CA THR A 60 -14.02 -4.45 26.84
C THR A 60 -12.59 -4.02 27.17
N GLU A 61 -12.28 -3.83 28.45
CA GLU A 61 -10.95 -3.38 28.91
C GLU A 61 -9.81 -4.31 28.48
N GLU A 62 -10.07 -5.62 28.34
CA GLU A 62 -9.09 -6.60 27.89
C GLU A 62 -8.89 -6.62 26.36
N ARG A 63 -9.90 -6.20 25.58
CA ARG A 63 -9.89 -6.22 24.11
C ARG A 63 -10.80 -5.12 23.57
N LEU A 64 -10.18 -4.01 23.16
CA LEU A 64 -10.86 -2.88 22.54
C LEU A 64 -10.82 -3.04 21.01
N GLY A 65 -11.99 -3.08 20.39
CA GLY A 65 -12.14 -3.16 18.95
C GLY A 65 -11.80 -1.83 18.27
N ILE A 66 -11.31 -1.89 17.02
CA ILE A 66 -10.89 -0.69 16.28
C ILE A 66 -11.99 0.36 16.11
N PHE A 67 -13.26 -0.05 16.07
CA PHE A 67 -14.38 0.89 15.95
C PHE A 67 -14.73 1.59 17.26
N MET A 68 -14.34 1.03 18.41
CA MET A 68 -14.54 1.62 19.73
C MET A 68 -13.30 2.41 20.20
N ASP A 69 -12.15 2.21 19.55
CA ASP A 69 -10.90 2.92 19.82
C ASP A 69 -10.87 4.29 19.11
N GLU A 70 -11.40 5.31 19.79
CA GLU A 70 -11.43 6.69 19.27
C GLU A 70 -10.02 7.24 18.96
N GLU A 71 -9.01 6.87 19.75
CA GLU A 71 -7.63 7.35 19.55
C GLU A 71 -7.05 6.81 18.24
N ASN A 72 -7.25 5.52 17.97
CA ASN A 72 -6.80 4.89 16.75
C ASN A 72 -7.54 5.42 15.52
N LEU A 73 -8.87 5.60 15.61
CA LEU A 73 -9.66 6.21 14.54
C LEU A 73 -9.22 7.64 14.23
N MET A 74 -8.96 8.46 15.26
CA MET A 74 -8.40 9.80 15.08
C MET A 74 -7.02 9.75 14.42
N SER A 75 -6.17 8.80 14.81
CA SER A 75 -4.82 8.64 14.22
C SER A 75 -4.87 8.28 12.74
N ILE A 76 -5.80 7.40 12.35
CA ILE A 76 -6.08 7.07 10.94
C ILE A 76 -6.54 8.33 10.20
N TRP A 77 -7.46 9.10 10.79
CA TRP A 77 -7.96 10.33 10.18
C TRP A 77 -6.87 11.38 9.94
N VAL A 78 -6.02 11.63 10.95
CA VAL A 78 -4.87 12.53 10.85
C VAL A 78 -3.90 12.06 9.76
N SER A 79 -3.67 10.75 9.66
CA SER A 79 -2.81 10.16 8.62
C SER A 79 -3.37 10.41 7.21
N VAL A 80 -4.68 10.22 7.01
CA VAL A 80 -5.35 10.50 5.74
C VAL A 80 -5.26 11.99 5.38
N GLN A 81 -5.54 12.87 6.33
CA GLN A 81 -5.45 14.31 6.12
C GLN A 81 -4.02 14.72 5.74
N THR A 82 -3.02 14.23 6.46
CA THR A 82 -1.61 14.52 6.21
C THR A 82 -1.19 14.00 4.83
N ALA A 83 -1.52 12.75 4.50
CA ALA A 83 -1.20 12.15 3.21
C ALA A 83 -1.80 12.95 2.05
N PHE A 84 -3.03 13.45 2.19
CA PHE A 84 -3.71 14.26 1.18
C PHE A 84 -2.96 15.57 0.90
N PHE A 85 -2.72 16.39 1.94
CA PHE A 85 -2.07 17.68 1.76
C PHE A 85 -0.62 17.53 1.31
N VAL A 86 0.12 16.59 1.91
CA VAL A 86 1.52 16.32 1.53
C VAL A 86 1.59 15.86 0.07
N SER A 87 0.73 14.96 -0.38
CA SER A 87 0.74 14.48 -1.78
C SER A 87 0.52 15.63 -2.76
N ILE A 88 -0.44 16.51 -2.50
CA ILE A 88 -0.72 17.67 -3.37
C ILE A 88 0.48 18.62 -3.40
N SER A 89 1.00 18.99 -2.23
CA SER A 89 2.15 19.89 -2.13
C SER A 89 3.39 19.30 -2.81
N SER A 90 3.67 18.01 -2.61
CA SER A 90 4.78 17.31 -3.26
C SER A 90 4.64 17.27 -4.76
N VAL A 91 3.43 17.04 -5.29
CA VAL A 91 3.19 17.07 -6.75
C VAL A 91 3.42 18.46 -7.31
N ILE A 92 2.91 19.52 -6.66
CA ILE A 92 3.10 20.90 -7.12
C ILE A 92 4.59 21.27 -7.13
N VAL A 93 5.27 21.10 -5.99
CA VAL A 93 6.69 21.46 -5.85
C VAL A 93 7.57 20.60 -6.75
N GLY A 94 7.31 19.29 -6.81
CA GLY A 94 8.02 18.37 -7.69
C GLY A 94 7.85 18.71 -9.17
N THR A 95 6.64 19.07 -9.59
CA THR A 95 6.37 19.49 -10.96
C THR A 95 7.07 20.80 -11.28
N MET A 96 7.01 21.80 -10.39
CA MET A 96 7.74 23.06 -10.57
C MET A 96 9.25 22.83 -10.68
N GLY A 97 9.81 21.96 -9.84
CA GLY A 97 11.21 21.55 -9.91
C GLY A 97 11.55 20.90 -11.25
N ALA A 98 10.75 19.94 -11.70
CA ALA A 98 10.94 19.28 -12.99
C ALA A 98 10.90 20.28 -14.16
N PHE A 99 9.97 21.24 -14.14
CA PHE A 99 9.89 22.29 -15.17
C PHE A 99 11.12 23.20 -15.16
N LEU A 100 11.60 23.61 -13.99
CA LEU A 100 12.80 24.42 -13.86
C LEU A 100 14.04 23.71 -14.44
N PHE A 101 14.20 22.42 -14.12
CA PHE A 101 15.32 21.63 -14.64
C PHE A 101 15.19 21.33 -16.13
N GLU A 102 14.00 21.13 -16.67
CA GLU A 102 13.87 20.79 -18.09
C GLU A 102 13.94 22.03 -19.00
N ARG A 103 13.30 23.14 -18.60
CA ARG A 103 13.10 24.30 -19.49
C ARG A 103 14.17 25.39 -19.37
N GLU A 104 14.75 25.58 -18.18
CA GLU A 104 15.68 26.69 -17.93
C GLU A 104 17.13 26.24 -17.89
N ASN A 105 18.04 27.08 -18.39
CA ASN A 105 19.49 26.86 -18.29
C ASN A 105 20.09 27.89 -17.31
N PHE A 106 20.42 27.44 -16.10
CA PHE A 106 20.99 28.28 -15.05
C PHE A 106 22.35 27.76 -14.56
N ARG A 107 23.16 28.65 -13.95
CA ARG A 107 24.60 28.44 -13.72
C ARG A 107 24.99 27.20 -12.90
N TYR A 108 24.11 26.68 -12.05
CA TYR A 108 24.36 25.53 -11.17
C TYR A 108 23.48 24.31 -11.46
N LYS A 109 22.83 24.29 -12.62
CA LYS A 109 21.85 23.26 -13.00
C LYS A 109 22.39 21.83 -12.88
N GLN A 110 23.58 21.57 -13.41
CA GLN A 110 24.16 20.22 -13.44
C GLN A 110 24.56 19.70 -12.06
N PHE A 111 24.96 20.59 -11.15
CA PHE A 111 25.24 20.22 -9.76
C PHE A 111 23.94 19.91 -9.00
N LEU A 112 22.91 20.75 -9.13
CA LEU A 112 21.62 20.51 -8.47
C LEU A 112 20.89 19.29 -9.04
N TYR A 113 21.04 19.00 -10.33
CA TYR A 113 20.46 17.81 -10.97
C TYR A 113 21.10 16.51 -10.49
N PHE A 114 22.38 16.52 -10.10
CA PHE A 114 23.04 15.35 -9.51
C PHE A 114 22.57 15.07 -8.07
N LEU A 115 22.13 16.11 -7.35
CA LEU A 115 21.69 15.99 -5.95
C LEU A 115 20.21 15.62 -5.82
N ALA A 116 19.40 15.91 -6.83
CA ALA A 116 17.98 15.59 -6.91
C ALA A 116 17.75 14.13 -7.31
#